data_AF-A0A9D9HYJ1-F1
#
_entry.id   AF-A0A9D9HYJ1-F1
#
_cell.length_a   1.000
_cell.length_b   1.000
_cell.length_c   1.000
_cell.angle_alpha   90.00
_cell.angle_beta   90.00
_cell.angle_gamma   90.00
#
_symmetry.space_group_name_H-M   'P 1'
#
loop_
_entity.id
_entity.type
_entity.pdbx_description
1 polymer ?
#
loop_
_entity_poly.entity_id
_entity_poly.type
_entity_poly.pdbx_seq_one_letter_code
_entity_poly.pdbx_strand_id
1 'polypeptide(L)' 'MGMTKKQMKVLMSCIFDAIKEAREEENIEEKNKKLDRIIENLQIILED' A
#
# COMPACT_ATOMS: atom_id res chain seq x y z
N MET A 1 17.24 -14.71 1.82
CA MET A 1 16.62 -15.38 0.65
C MET A 1 15.72 -14.35 0.00
N GLY A 2 15.93 -14.03 -1.28
CA GLY A 2 15.15 -12.99 -1.98
C GLY A 2 13.67 -13.35 -2.09
N MET A 3 12.80 -12.35 -1.98
CA MET A 3 11.35 -12.48 -2.10
C MET A 3 10.97 -13.23 -3.38
N THR A 4 10.07 -14.21 -3.28
CA THR A 4 9.60 -14.96 -4.45
C THR A 4 8.67 -14.12 -5.32
N LYS A 5 8.61 -14.39 -6.63
CA LYS A 5 7.68 -13.70 -7.56
C LYS A 5 6.22 -13.74 -7.09
N LYS A 6 5.81 -14.82 -6.40
CA LYS A 6 4.46 -14.97 -5.85
C LYS A 6 4.21 -14.02 -4.68
N GLN A 7 5.18 -13.90 -3.76
CA GLN A 7 5.11 -12.94 -2.66
C GLN A 7 5.09 -11.49 -3.17
N MET A 8 5.92 -11.17 -4.16
CA MET A 8 5.92 -9.84 -4.79
C MET A 8 4.58 -9.50 -5.44
N LYS A 9 3.96 -10.49 -6.12
CA LYS A 9 2.64 -10.30 -6.74
C LYS A 9 1.55 -10.05 -5.69
N VAL A 10 1.56 -10.80 -4.59
CA VAL A 10 0.60 -10.60 -3.49
C VAL A 10 0.79 -9.23 -2.85
N LEU A 11 2.03 -8.84 -2.59
CA LEU A 11 2.37 -7.51 -2.06
C LEU A 11 1.83 -6.40 -2.97
N MET A 12 2.12 -6.46 -4.27
CA MET A 12 1.62 -5.47 -5.23
C MET A 12 0.09 -5.44 -5.31
N SER A 13 -0.58 -6.59 -5.21
CA SER A 13 -2.05 -6.62 -5.15
C SER A 13 -2.59 -5.92 -3.89
N CYS A 14 -2.00 -6.17 -2.72
CA CYS A 14 -2.42 -5.50 -1.48
C CYS A 14 -2.24 -3.99 -1.54
N ILE A 15 -1.11 -3.51 -2.08
CA ILE A 15 -0.86 -2.07 -2.27
C ILE A 15 -1.87 -1.48 -3.25
N PHE A 16 -2.14 -2.16 -4.36
CA PHE A 16 -3.08 -1.71 -5.37
C PHE A 16 -4.50 -1.56 -4.81
N ASP A 17 -4.97 -2.55 -4.05
CA ASP A 17 -6.29 -2.52 -3.43
C ASP A 17 -6.40 -1.37 -2.41
N ALA A 18 -5.36 -1.17 -1.59
CA ALA A 18 -5.34 -0.07 -0.63
C ALA A 18 -5.36 1.31 -1.30
N ILE A 19 -4.61 1.50 -2.40
CA ILE A 19 -4.63 2.74 -3.18
C ILE A 19 -6.00 2.97 -3.81
N LYS A 20 -6.64 1.90 -4.30
CA LYS A 20 -7.98 1.98 -4.88
C LYS A 20 -9.00 2.41 -3.83
N GLU A 21 -8.95 1.82 -2.64
CA GLU A 21 -9.83 2.19 -1.53
C GLU A 21 -9.61 3.65 -1.11
N ALA A 22 -8.36 4.11 -1.01
CA ALA A 22 -8.05 5.50 -0.71
C ALA A 22 -8.54 6.45 -1.82
N ARG A 23 -8.56 6.01 -3.09
CA ARG A 23 -9.06 6.81 -4.20
C ARG A 23 -10.58 7.00 -4.16
N GLU A 24 -11.31 5.98 -3.73
CA GLU A 24 -12.78 5.98 -3.61
C GLU A 24 -13.29 6.78 -2.40
N GLU A 25 -12.41 7.14 -1.47
CA GLU A 25 -12.72 8.01 -0.34
C GLU A 25 -13.01 9.46 -0.79
N GLU A 26 -14.19 9.97 -0.47
CA GLU A 26 -14.63 11.33 -0.83
C GLU A 26 -14.08 12.39 0.13
N ASN A 27 -13.85 12.00 1.40
CA ASN A 27 -13.27 12.89 2.39
C ASN A 27 -11.76 13.01 2.16
N ILE A 28 -11.29 14.20 1.77
CA ILE A 28 -9.88 14.48 1.48
C ILE A 28 -8.97 14.19 2.67
N GLU A 29 -9.41 14.47 3.90
CA GLU A 29 -8.60 14.24 5.09
C GLU A 29 -8.43 12.75 5.37
N GLU A 30 -9.51 11.98 5.28
CA GLU A 30 -9.46 10.52 5.44
C GLU A 30 -8.71 9.84 4.29
N LYS A 31 -8.87 10.34 3.07
CA LYS A 31 -8.09 9.91 1.91
C LYS A 31 -6.59 10.09 2.13
N ASN A 32 -6.17 11.26 2.61
CA ASN A 32 -4.76 11.53 2.89
C ASN A 32 -4.24 10.60 4.00
N LYS A 33 -5.00 10.40 5.08
CA LYS A 33 -4.62 9.43 6.13
C LYS A 33 -4.46 8.00 5.60
N LYS A 34 -5.33 7.55 4.69
CA LYS A 34 -5.21 6.23 4.05
C LYS A 34 -3.96 6.15 3.18
N LEU A 35 -3.65 7.19 2.41
CA LEU A 35 -2.45 7.26 1.59
C LEU A 35 -1.16 7.28 2.44
N ASP A 36 -1.13 8.05 3.53
CA ASP A 36 0.01 8.12 4.44
C ASP A 36 0.33 6.74 5.03
N ARG A 37 -0.70 5.99 5.47
CA ARG A 37 -0.53 4.60 5.95
C ARG A 37 0.04 3.67 4.88
N ILE A 38 -0.39 3.82 3.62
CA ILE A 38 0.14 3.02 2.50
C ILE A 38 1.62 3.34 2.30
N ILE A 39 2.01 4.61 2.38
CA ILE A 39 3.39 5.07 2.24
C ILE A 39 4.26 4.55 3.39
N GLU A 40 3.81 4.65 4.64
CA GLU A 40 4.53 4.12 5.80
C GLU A 40 4.76 2.60 5.69
N ASN A 41 3.72 1.85 5.32
CA ASN A 41 3.83 0.40 5.13
C ASN A 41 4.80 0.05 4.00
N LEU A 42 4.81 0.82 2.90
CA LEU A 42 5.76 0.63 1.81
C LEU A 42 7.20 0.94 2.23
N GLN A 43 7.41 1.98 3.03
CA GLN A 43 8.74 2.33 3.54
C GLN A 43 9.30 1.21 4.41
N ILE A 44 8.51 0.68 5.35
CA ILE A 44 8.93 -0.44 6.21
C ILE A 44 9.37 -1.64 5.35
N ILE A 45 8.63 -1.96 4.29
CA ILE A 45 8.93 -3.12 3.41
C ILE A 45 10.18 -2.88 2.55
N LEU A 46 10.56 -1.64 2.29
CA LEU A 46 11.74 -1.29 1.49
C LEU A 46 12.99 -1.08 2.36
N GLU A 47 12.82 -0.71 3.63
CA GLU A 47 13.90 -0.57 4.60
C GLU A 47 14.27 -1.89 5.28
N ASP A 48 13.36 -2.88 5.30
CA ASP A 48 13.57 -4.27 5.75
C ASP A 48 14.07 -5.20 4.61
#